data_AF-A0A1I4GK45-F1
#
_entry.id   AF-A0A1I4GK45-F1
#
_cell.length_a   1.000
_cell.length_b   1.000
_cell.length_c   1.000
_cell.angle_alpha   90.00
_cell.angle_beta   90.00
_cell.angle_gamma   90.00
#
_symmetry.space_group_name_H-M   'P 1'
#
loop_
_entity.id
_entity.type
_entity.pdbx_description
1 polymer ?
#
loop_
_entity_poly.entity_id
_entity_poly.type
_entity_poly.pdbx_seq_one_letter_code
_entity_poly.pdbx_strand_id
1 'polypeptide(L)' 'MSQEDIANLADMHVTNYGRVERGEANSELHTIVRIATALDKDPGELMAGLYGTDMLPDRSRAYSVADFIAARREHESH' A
#
# COMPACT_ATOMS: atom_id res chain seq x y z
N MET A 1 9.38 10.15 -17.86
CA MET A 1 10.43 10.25 -16.83
C MET A 1 11.03 8.88 -16.61
N SER A 2 12.32 8.82 -16.34
CA SER A 2 12.98 7.61 -15.83
C SER A 2 12.69 7.41 -14.34
N GLN A 3 12.98 6.22 -13.81
CA GLN A 3 12.94 5.97 -12.36
C GLN A 3 13.93 6.86 -11.60
N GLU A 4 15.10 7.15 -12.19
CA GLU A 4 16.09 8.05 -11.61
C GLU A 4 15.57 9.48 -11.49
N ASP A 5 14.84 9.98 -12.50
CA ASP A 5 14.22 11.31 -12.47
C ASP A 5 13.22 11.42 -11.31
N ILE A 6 12.31 10.44 -11.19
CA ILE A 6 11.29 10.44 -10.14
C ILE A 6 11.92 10.29 -8.76
N ALA A 7 12.92 9.41 -8.64
CA ALA A 7 13.64 9.22 -7.38
C ALA A 7 14.34 10.51 -6.94
N ASN A 8 14.99 11.22 -7.86
CA ASN A 8 15.60 12.52 -7.57
C ASN A 8 14.56 13.56 -7.16
N LEU A 9 13.42 13.65 -7.86
CA LEU A 9 12.34 14.58 -7.50
C LEU A 9 11.72 14.25 -6.13
N ALA A 10 11.64 12.96 -5.79
CA ALA A 10 11.17 12.49 -4.49
C ALA A 10 12.24 12.55 -3.40
N ASP A 11 13.45 13.05 -3.69
CA ASP A 11 14.62 13.12 -2.79
C ASP A 11 15.06 11.73 -2.26
N MET A 12 14.91 10.68 -3.07
CA MET A 12 15.18 9.30 -2.68
C MET A 12 16.18 8.60 -3.61
N HIS A 13 16.88 7.60 -3.08
CA HIS A 13 17.76 6.78 -3.90
C HIS A 13 16.94 5.94 -4.90
N VAL A 14 17.37 5.85 -6.16
CA VAL A 14 16.66 5.10 -7.22
C VAL A 14 16.39 3.64 -6.84
N THR A 15 17.33 2.98 -6.15
CA THR A 15 17.15 1.63 -5.61
C THR A 15 16.00 1.54 -4.61
N ASN A 16 15.82 2.57 -3.76
CA ASN A 16 14.70 2.60 -2.83
C ASN A 16 13.38 2.79 -3.58
N TYR A 17 13.33 3.74 -4.51
CA TYR A 17 12.16 3.96 -5.38
C TYR A 17 11.73 2.67 -6.10
N GLY A 18 12.67 1.97 -6.74
CA GLY A 18 12.38 0.72 -7.43
C GLY A 18 11.88 -0.41 -6.51
N ARG A 19 12.32 -0.46 -5.24
CA ARG A 19 11.77 -1.42 -4.26
C ARG A 19 10.34 -1.07 -3.87
N VAL A 20 10.00 0.22 -3.75
CA VAL A 20 8.61 0.64 -3.50
C VAL A 20 7.70 0.22 -4.65
N GLU A 21 8.10 0.49 -5.89
CA GLU A 21 7.29 0.13 -7.08
C GLU A 21 7.01 -1.37 -7.20
N ARG A 22 7.95 -2.22 -6.75
CA ARG A 22 7.77 -3.69 -6.76
C ARG A 22 7.07 -4.25 -5.52
N GLY A 23 6.70 -3.40 -4.55
CA GLY A 23 6.12 -3.87 -3.28
C GLY A 23 7.12 -4.61 -2.38
N GLU A 24 8.43 -4.41 -2.59
CA GLU A 24 9.52 -5.04 -1.82
C GLU A 24 10.01 -4.16 -0.65
N ALA A 25 9.38 -3.00 -0.46
CA ALA A 25 9.69 -2.05 0.59
C ALA A 25 8.55 -1.93 1.60
N ASN A 26 8.90 -1.92 2.87
CA ASN A 26 8.03 -1.44 3.94
C ASN A 26 8.19 0.08 4.02
N SER A 27 7.45 0.79 3.19
CA SER A 27 7.51 2.26 3.13
C SER A 27 6.71 2.90 4.25
N GLU A 28 7.26 3.94 4.84
CA GLU A 28 6.49 4.84 5.68
C GLU A 28 5.51 5.66 4.84
N LEU A 29 4.41 6.11 5.44
CA LEU A 29 3.41 6.96 4.75
C LEU A 29 4.04 8.22 4.14
N HIS A 30 5.02 8.82 4.82
CA HIS A 30 5.71 10.00 4.30
C HIS A 30 6.43 9.70 2.97
N THR A 31 6.91 8.47 2.75
CA THR A 31 7.59 8.06 1.51
C THR A 31 6.59 8.00 0.36
N ILE A 32 5.40 7.48 0.60
CA ILE A 32 4.31 7.50 -0.39
C ILE A 32 3.98 8.94 -0.77
N VAL A 33 3.80 9.82 0.21
CA VAL A 33 3.47 11.23 -0.03
C VAL A 33 4.56 11.92 -0.86
N ARG A 34 5.85 11.66 -0.57
CA ARG A 34 6.96 12.18 -1.38
C ARG A 34 6.91 11.73 -2.84
N ILE A 35 6.64 10.45 -3.07
CA ILE A 35 6.48 9.90 -4.42
C ILE A 35 5.27 10.55 -5.13
N ALA A 36 4.14 10.67 -4.44
CA ALA A 36 2.94 11.33 -4.98
C ALA A 36 3.20 12.79 -5.37
N THR A 37 3.90 13.55 -4.51
CA THR A 37 4.34 14.92 -4.78
C THR A 37 5.26 15.00 -6.00
N ALA A 38 6.25 14.10 -6.11
CA ALA A 38 7.16 14.05 -7.25
C ALA A 38 6.44 13.73 -8.57
N LEU A 39 5.33 12.99 -8.50
CA LEU A 39 4.49 12.64 -9.63
C LEU A 39 3.38 13.68 -9.92
N ASP A 40 3.27 14.73 -9.09
CA ASP A 40 2.18 15.72 -9.13
C ASP A 40 0.79 15.08 -9.06
N LYS A 41 0.59 14.17 -8.09
CA LYS A 41 -0.65 13.43 -7.87
C LYS A 41 -1.12 13.46 -6.42
N ASP A 42 -2.43 13.29 -6.23
CA ASP A 42 -2.99 13.00 -4.92
C ASP A 42 -2.52 11.61 -4.45
N PRO A 43 -2.00 11.47 -3.21
CA PRO A 43 -1.52 10.17 -2.71
C PRO A 43 -2.64 9.11 -2.61
N GLY A 44 -3.89 9.52 -2.49
CA GLY A 44 -5.05 8.63 -2.53
C GLY A 44 -5.22 7.92 -3.86
N GLU A 45 -4.79 8.52 -4.98
CA GLU A 45 -4.79 7.85 -6.29
C GLU A 45 -3.81 6.68 -6.34
N LEU A 46 -2.67 6.78 -5.65
CA LEU A 46 -1.69 5.68 -5.56
C LEU A 46 -2.19 4.52 -4.67
N MET A 47 -3.11 4.84 -3.76
CA MET A 47 -3.68 3.91 -2.79
C MET A 47 -5.00 3.29 -3.26
N ALA A 48 -5.57 3.80 -4.36
CA ALA A 48 -6.82 3.33 -4.91
C ALA A 48 -6.72 1.84 -5.27
N GLY A 49 -7.61 1.04 -4.69
CA GLY A 49 -7.63 -0.42 -4.92
C GLY A 49 -6.71 -1.24 -4.00
N LEU A 50 -5.98 -0.63 -3.07
CA LEU A 50 -5.15 -1.36 -2.09
C LEU A 50 -5.99 -1.89 -0.92
N TYR A 51 -6.93 -2.78 -1.20
CA TYR A 51 -7.76 -3.48 -0.23
C TYR A 51 -7.99 -4.93 -0.67
N GLY A 52 -8.42 -5.78 0.27
CA GLY A 52 -8.70 -7.20 -0.02
C GLY A 52 -7.63 -8.13 0.52
N THR A 53 -8.03 -9.36 0.83
CA THR A 53 -7.15 -10.39 1.41
C THR A 53 -6.13 -10.92 0.39
N ASP A 54 -6.43 -10.79 -0.90
CA ASP A 54 -5.58 -11.11 -2.03
C ASP A 54 -4.41 -10.14 -2.23
N MET A 55 -4.54 -8.91 -1.71
CA MET A 55 -3.48 -7.89 -1.74
C MET A 55 -2.52 -7.99 -0.55
N LEU A 56 -2.76 -8.91 0.39
CA LEU A 56 -1.90 -9.16 1.53
C LEU A 56 -0.99 -10.36 1.24
N PRO A 57 0.26 -10.37 1.73
CA PRO A 57 1.12 -11.55 1.62
C PRO A 57 0.48 -12.75 2.33
N ASP A 58 0.68 -13.97 1.81
CA ASP A 58 0.06 -15.22 2.30
C ASP A 58 0.17 -15.46 3.81
N ARG A 59 1.18 -14.86 4.44
CA ARG A 59 1.47 -14.98 5.89
C ARG A 59 0.75 -13.94 6.75
N SER A 60 0.11 -12.94 6.15
CA SER A 60 -0.60 -11.86 6.83
C SER A 60 -2.10 -12.03 6.63
N ARG A 61 -2.75 -12.80 7.52
CA ARG A 61 -4.21 -12.82 7.57
C ARG A 61 -4.70 -11.57 8.29
N ALA A 62 -5.13 -10.56 7.55
CA ALA A 62 -6.00 -9.53 8.10
C ALA A 62 -7.45 -10.00 8.01
N TYR A 63 -8.24 -9.69 9.03
CA TYR A 63 -9.68 -9.89 9.02
C TYR A 63 -10.36 -8.56 8.76
N SER A 64 -11.32 -8.56 7.84
CA SER A 64 -12.18 -7.41 7.60
C SER A 64 -13.24 -7.30 8.70
N VAL A 65 -13.87 -6.12 8.78
CA VAL A 65 -15.05 -5.92 9.64
C VAL A 65 -16.20 -6.86 9.21
N ALA A 66 -16.31 -7.18 7.92
CA ALA A 66 -17.31 -8.12 7.43
C ALA A 66 -17.08 -9.52 7.99
N ASP A 67 -15.81 -9.98 8.01
CA ASP A 67 -15.44 -11.27 8.60
C ASP A 67 -15.80 -11.32 10.09
N PHE A 68 -15.52 -10.24 10.82
CA PHE A 68 -15.87 -10.11 12.24
C PHE A 68 -17.39 -10.20 12.48
N ILE A 69 -18.20 -9.50 11.66
CA ILE A 69 -19.66 -9.52 11.77
C ILE A 69 -20.23 -10.90 11.44
N ALA A 70 -19.70 -11.57 10.41
CA ALA A 70 -20.12 -12.92 10.03
C ALA A 70 -19.87 -13.93 11.16
N ALA A 71 -18.64 -13.96 11.69
CA ALA A 71 -18.27 -14.84 12.79
C ALA A 71 -19.15 -14.63 14.04
N ARG A 72 -19.49 -13.37 14.36
CA ARG A 72 -20.38 -13.06 15.50
C ARG A 72 -21.79 -13.64 15.31
N ARG A 73 -22.36 -13.58 14.11
CA ARG A 73 -23.71 -14.10 13.82
C ARG A 73 -23.77 -15.62 13.93
N GLU A 74 -22.74 -16.33 13.47
CA GLU A 74 -22.65 -17.80 13.57
C GLU A 74 -22.60 -18.27 15.03
N HIS A 75 -21.93 -17.51 15.90
CA HIS A 75 -21.87 -17.75 17.33
C HIS A 75 -23.20 -17.48 18.07
N GLU A 76 -23.97 -16.47 17.65
CA GLU A 76 -25.28 -16.14 18.25
C GLU A 76 -26.40 -17.12 17.84
N SER A 77 -26.20 -17.90 16.76
CA SER A 77 -27.17 -18.88 16.24
C SER A 77 -27.03 -20.32 16.80
N HIS A 78 -26.04 -20.56 17.67
CA HIS A 78 -25.80 -21.84 18.35
C HIS A 78 -26.14 -21.74 19.84
#